data_AF-A0A484C178-F1
#
_entry.id   AF-A0A484C178-F1
#
_cell.length_a   1.000
_cell.length_b   1.000
_cell.length_c   1.000
_cell.angle_alpha   90.00
_cell.angle_beta   90.00
_cell.angle_gamma   90.00
#
_symmetry.space_group_name_H-M   'P 1'
#
loop_
_entity.id
_entity.type
_entity.pdbx_description
1 polymer ?
#
loop_
_entity_poly.entity_id
_entity_poly.type
_entity_poly.pdbx_seq_one_letter_code
_entity_poly.pdbx_strand_id
1 'polypeptide(L)'
;MSGGVQQQQQHLYFLGLPDLKKLCCVTLALPEDQELRSTQIKTCRELILLYSDILASPGLDSLSEITVVMAISFFQKGIVQMFAQRRSLQLSSSQCVFPGVLQYCVSFSLITRLAPGWNKAGLYLIAGKDFLTESGTLNAVSMELSTSEGQLCISIVANTVRLPPTKLEDFDLPPLVLRRFCSDPRCALDPSSTGSAIWCHVLPR
;
A
#
# COMPACT_ATOMS: atom_id res chain seq x y z
N MET A 1 -14.52 -32.38 -25.21
CA MET A 1 -13.34 -32.20 -24.34
C MET A 1 -13.80 -31.43 -23.14
N SER A 2 -14.01 -32.12 -22.01
CA SER A 2 -14.52 -31.52 -20.77
C SER A 2 -13.44 -30.62 -20.17
N GLY A 3 -13.64 -29.30 -20.26
CA GLY A 3 -12.84 -28.34 -19.50
C GLY A 3 -13.22 -28.48 -18.03
N GLY A 4 -12.44 -29.25 -17.28
CA GLY A 4 -12.55 -29.27 -15.83
C GLY A 4 -12.26 -27.87 -15.30
N VAL A 5 -13.26 -27.26 -14.67
CA VAL A 5 -13.03 -26.10 -13.81
C VAL A 5 -12.15 -26.61 -12.67
N GLN A 6 -10.85 -26.30 -12.72
CA GLN A 6 -9.98 -26.49 -11.57
C GLN A 6 -10.58 -25.65 -10.44
N GLN A 7 -11.15 -26.32 -9.43
CA GLN A 7 -11.53 -25.67 -8.19
C GLN A 7 -10.24 -25.06 -7.60
N GLN A 8 -10.13 -23.75 -7.70
CA GLN A 8 -9.06 -23.01 -7.04
C GLN A 8 -9.20 -23.25 -5.53
N GLN A 9 -8.18 -23.89 -4.95
CA GLN A 9 -8.16 -24.15 -3.52
C GLN A 9 -8.06 -22.83 -2.76
N GLN A 10 -9.14 -22.49 -2.07
CA GLN A 10 -9.20 -21.35 -1.16
C GLN A 10 -8.79 -21.80 0.23
N HIS A 11 -7.81 -21.13 0.81
CA HIS A 11 -7.34 -21.36 2.16
C HIS A 11 -7.83 -20.23 3.06
N LEU A 12 -8.52 -20.59 4.14
CA LEU A 12 -9.01 -19.64 5.15
C LEU A 12 -8.16 -19.76 6.41
N TYR A 13 -7.70 -18.62 6.91
CA TYR A 13 -6.95 -18.50 8.16
C TYR A 13 -7.70 -17.59 9.12
N PHE A 14 -7.83 -18.01 10.36
CA PHE A 14 -8.51 -17.26 11.41
C PHE A 14 -7.50 -16.89 12.50
N LEU A 15 -7.44 -15.60 12.82
CA LEU A 15 -6.53 -15.03 13.82
C LEU A 15 -7.36 -14.26 14.85
N GLY A 16 -6.99 -14.36 16.13
CA GLY A 16 -7.59 -13.52 17.17
C GLY A 16 -7.13 -12.08 17.01
N LEU A 17 -8.05 -11.12 17.13
CA LEU A 17 -7.74 -9.70 17.16
C LEU A 17 -7.46 -9.24 18.60
N PRO A 18 -6.61 -8.20 18.77
CA PRO A 18 -6.47 -7.54 20.05
C PRO A 18 -7.79 -6.87 20.48
N ASP A 19 -7.95 -6.70 21.79
CA ASP A 19 -9.04 -5.91 22.37
C ASP A 19 -8.95 -4.46 21.87
N LEU A 20 -9.96 -4.02 21.10
CA LEU A 20 -10.03 -2.68 20.52
C LEU A 20 -9.99 -1.59 21.58
N LYS A 21 -10.44 -1.87 22.82
CA LYS A 21 -10.39 -0.91 23.94
C LYS A 21 -8.96 -0.62 24.41
N LYS A 22 -8.00 -1.48 24.05
CA LYS A 22 -6.56 -1.30 24.34
C LYS A 22 -5.81 -0.65 23.19
N LEU A 23 -6.51 -0.37 22.08
CA LEU A 23 -5.97 0.32 20.92
C LEU A 23 -6.52 1.74 20.85
N CYS A 24 -5.77 2.60 20.18
CA CYS A 24 -6.23 3.91 19.77
C CYS A 24 -5.92 4.15 18.30
N CYS A 25 -6.71 5.02 17.66
CA CYS A 25 -6.38 5.56 16.35
C CYS A 25 -6.14 7.07 16.41
N VAL A 26 -5.28 7.54 15.52
CA VAL A 26 -5.05 8.97 15.24
C VAL A 26 -5.01 9.19 13.74
N THR A 27 -5.28 10.42 13.33
CA THR A 27 -5.11 10.88 11.96
C THR A 27 -3.89 11.80 11.89
N LEU A 28 -3.04 11.56 10.90
CA LEU A 28 -1.95 12.45 10.50
C LEU A 28 -2.35 13.15 9.21
N ALA A 29 -2.54 14.46 9.24
CA ALA A 29 -2.82 15.25 8.05
C ALA A 29 -1.53 15.84 7.45
N LEU A 30 -1.36 15.63 6.15
CA LEU A 30 -0.31 16.20 5.33
C LEU A 30 -0.59 17.67 5.04
N PRO A 31 0.45 18.51 4.90
CA PRO A 31 0.30 19.86 4.40
C PRO A 31 -0.22 19.85 2.95
N GLU A 32 -0.88 20.93 2.54
CA GLU A 32 -1.33 21.10 1.16
C GLU A 32 -0.10 21.16 0.21
N ASP A 33 -0.06 20.26 -0.77
CA ASP A 33 1.06 20.10 -1.72
C ASP A 33 0.53 19.63 -3.09
N GLN A 34 1.30 19.83 -4.17
CA GLN A 34 0.93 19.40 -5.53
C GLN A 34 0.95 17.86 -5.69
N GLU A 35 1.68 17.13 -4.84
CA GLU A 35 1.80 15.65 -4.90
C GLU A 35 1.18 14.90 -3.70
N LEU A 36 0.09 15.42 -3.14
CA LEU A 36 -0.56 14.91 -1.92
C LEU A 36 -0.63 13.38 -1.81
N ARG A 37 -1.11 12.69 -2.85
CA ARG A 37 -1.27 11.23 -2.82
C ARG A 37 0.06 10.46 -2.81
N SER A 38 1.05 10.91 -3.57
CA SER A 38 2.39 10.29 -3.59
C SER A 38 3.06 10.42 -2.21
N THR A 39 3.04 11.64 -1.66
CA THR A 39 3.58 11.94 -0.34
C THR A 39 2.84 11.16 0.76
N GLN A 40 1.51 11.05 0.68
CA GLN A 40 0.69 10.28 1.60
C GLN A 40 1.08 8.79 1.60
N ILE A 41 1.17 8.16 0.42
CA ILE A 41 1.58 6.75 0.30
C ILE A 41 2.99 6.53 0.86
N LYS A 42 3.96 7.38 0.47
CA LYS A 42 5.35 7.25 0.92
C LYS A 42 5.46 7.41 2.44
N THR A 43 4.84 8.43 3.00
CA THR A 43 4.83 8.72 4.44
C THR A 43 4.16 7.60 5.23
N CYS A 44 3.03 7.08 4.73
CA CYS A 44 2.33 5.96 5.36
C CYS A 44 3.20 4.70 5.37
N ARG A 45 3.83 4.35 4.23
CA ARG A 45 4.73 3.20 4.13
C ARG A 45 5.95 3.34 5.02
N GLU A 46 6.56 4.52 5.05
CA GLU A 46 7.69 4.81 5.92
C GLU A 46 7.34 4.55 7.39
N LEU A 47 6.20 5.07 7.86
CA LEU A 47 5.75 4.87 9.23
C LEU A 47 5.59 3.38 9.58
N ILE A 48 4.99 2.59 8.68
CA ILE A 48 4.76 1.14 8.86
C ILE A 48 6.10 0.38 8.91
N LEU A 49 7.06 0.76 8.08
CA LEU A 49 8.35 0.09 7.97
C LEU A 49 9.31 0.47 9.11
N LEU A 50 9.19 1.69 9.66
CA LEU A 50 9.99 2.14 10.80
C LEU A 50 9.51 1.57 12.13
N TYR A 51 8.21 1.32 12.28
CA TYR A 51 7.62 0.94 13.57
C TYR A 51 6.75 -0.32 13.45
N SER A 52 7.27 -1.44 13.94
CA SER A 52 6.58 -2.74 13.91
C SER A 52 5.25 -2.76 14.67
N ASP A 53 5.12 -1.96 15.72
CA ASP A 53 3.93 -1.86 16.58
C ASP A 53 2.80 -0.99 16.00
N ILE A 54 3.03 -0.38 14.83
CA ILE A 54 2.07 0.48 14.16
C ILE A 54 1.43 -0.26 12.99
N LEU A 55 0.12 -0.09 12.88
CA LEU A 55 -0.64 -0.32 11.66
C LEU A 55 -1.08 1.04 11.11
N ALA A 56 -0.97 1.24 9.81
CA ALA A 56 -1.45 2.46 9.19
C ALA A 56 -2.07 2.19 7.82
N SER A 57 -2.86 3.15 7.36
CA SER A 57 -3.36 3.21 6.00
C SER A 57 -3.51 4.67 5.57
N PRO A 58 -3.40 4.97 4.28
CA PRO A 58 -3.90 6.23 3.75
C PRO A 58 -5.39 6.39 4.09
N GLY A 59 -5.89 7.62 4.24
CA GLY A 59 -7.32 7.88 4.42
C GLY A 59 -8.13 7.28 3.28
N LEU A 60 -9.27 6.66 3.59
CA LEU A 60 -10.15 6.06 2.58
C LEU A 60 -10.71 7.13 1.63
N ASP A 61 -11.17 8.24 2.19
CA ASP A 61 -11.85 9.32 1.48
C ASP A 61 -11.04 10.62 1.46
N SER A 62 -9.74 10.54 1.78
CA SER A 62 -8.84 11.69 1.84
C SER A 62 -7.49 11.38 1.22
N LEU A 63 -6.99 12.29 0.38
CA LEU A 63 -5.65 12.23 -0.20
C LEU A 63 -4.57 12.86 0.70
N SER A 64 -4.98 13.55 1.77
CA SER A 64 -4.11 14.28 2.67
C SER A 64 -4.03 13.67 4.06
N GLU A 65 -4.70 12.55 4.34
CA GLU A 65 -4.72 11.98 5.69
C GLU A 65 -4.14 10.57 5.76
N ILE A 66 -3.51 10.23 6.88
CA ILE A 66 -3.06 8.88 7.18
C ILE A 66 -3.69 8.47 8.50
N THR A 67 -4.44 7.37 8.50
CA THR A 67 -4.98 6.77 9.71
C THR A 67 -3.94 5.83 10.30
N VAL A 68 -3.69 5.95 11.60
CA VAL A 68 -2.70 5.17 12.32
C VAL A 68 -3.36 4.50 13.52
N VAL A 69 -3.21 3.19 13.63
CA VAL A 69 -3.71 2.36 14.74
C VAL A 69 -2.53 1.77 15.50
N MET A 70 -2.59 1.85 16.83
CA MET A 70 -1.56 1.31 17.72
C MET A 70 -2.13 1.01 19.11
N ALA A 71 -1.33 0.32 19.94
CA ALA A 71 -1.67 0.16 21.35
C ALA A 71 -1.61 1.51 22.09
N ILE A 72 -2.51 1.73 23.04
CA ILE A 72 -2.54 2.96 23.87
C ILE A 72 -1.20 3.16 24.60
N SER A 73 -0.62 2.08 25.11
CA SER A 73 0.70 2.10 25.78
C SER A 73 1.84 2.48 24.84
N PHE A 74 1.73 2.17 23.54
CA PHE A 74 2.70 2.62 22.54
C PHE A 74 2.52 4.11 22.23
N PHE A 75 1.28 4.56 22.05
CA PHE A 75 0.96 5.96 21.77
C PHE A 75 1.48 6.92 22.87
N GLN A 76 1.38 6.50 24.13
CA GLN A 76 1.89 7.24 25.29
C GLN A 76 3.41 7.45 25.28
N LYS A 77 4.17 6.68 24.49
CA LYS A 77 5.62 6.86 24.36
C LYS A 77 6.02 8.09 23.54
N GLY A 78 5.09 8.76 22.87
CA GLY A 78 5.39 9.98 22.10
C GLY A 78 5.99 9.75 20.72
N ILE A 79 6.15 8.49 20.27
CA ILE A 79 6.86 8.15 19.02
C ILE A 79 6.13 8.72 17.79
N VAL A 80 4.79 8.58 17.74
CA VAL A 80 3.99 9.06 16.61
C VAL A 80 3.95 10.58 16.55
N GLN A 81 3.91 11.24 17.72
CA GLN A 81 3.97 12.68 17.88
C GLN A 81 5.29 13.23 17.32
N MET A 82 6.42 12.59 17.68
CA MET A 82 7.74 12.95 17.18
C MET A 82 7.87 12.70 15.67
N PHE A 83 7.32 11.60 15.16
CA PHE A 83 7.28 11.34 13.72
C PHE A 83 6.48 12.44 12.99
N ALA A 84 5.29 12.77 13.49
CA ALA A 84 4.43 13.82 12.94
C ALA A 84 5.16 15.17 12.89
N GLN A 85 5.80 15.58 14.00
CA GLN A 85 6.57 16.82 14.06
C GLN A 85 7.72 16.86 13.05
N ARG A 86 8.51 15.78 12.94
CA ARG A 86 9.63 15.70 11.99
C ARG A 86 9.20 15.76 10.54
N ARG A 87 7.99 15.29 10.24
CA ARG A 87 7.39 15.27 8.91
C ARG A 87 6.44 16.44 8.67
N SER A 88 6.37 17.41 9.60
CA SER A 88 5.46 18.57 9.54
C SER A 88 3.99 18.18 9.33
N LEU A 89 3.56 17.06 9.93
CA LEU A 89 2.19 16.55 9.86
C LEU A 89 1.37 17.08 11.05
N GLN A 90 0.10 17.37 10.79
CA GLN A 90 -0.85 17.71 11.85
C GLN A 90 -1.42 16.43 12.46
N LEU A 91 -1.25 16.25 13.77
CA LEU A 91 -1.74 15.09 14.49
C LEU A 91 -3.08 15.41 15.15
N SER A 92 -4.10 14.58 14.88
CA SER A 92 -5.40 14.69 15.55
C SER A 92 -5.37 14.19 16.99
N SER A 93 -6.44 14.45 17.73
CA SER A 93 -6.68 13.76 19.00
C SER A 93 -6.84 12.25 18.79
N SER A 94 -6.48 11.48 19.82
CA SER A 94 -6.66 10.03 19.86
C SER A 94 -8.14 9.66 19.95
N GLN A 95 -8.54 8.66 19.18
CA GLN A 95 -9.92 8.16 19.10
C GLN A 95 -9.98 6.64 19.33
N CYS A 96 -11.18 6.13 19.55
CA CYS A 96 -11.45 4.70 19.66
C CYS A 96 -11.29 4.00 18.30
N VAL A 97 -10.79 2.77 18.31
CA VAL A 97 -10.63 1.98 17.07
C VAL A 97 -11.92 1.25 16.74
N PHE A 98 -12.41 1.43 15.52
CA PHE A 98 -13.53 0.68 14.96
C PHE A 98 -13.04 -0.49 14.09
N PRO A 99 -13.81 -1.60 13.98
CA PRO A 99 -13.40 -2.77 13.19
C PRO A 99 -12.99 -2.44 11.75
N GLY A 100 -13.76 -1.61 11.05
CA GLY A 100 -13.46 -1.22 9.66
C GLY A 100 -12.13 -0.47 9.52
N VAL A 101 -11.82 0.42 10.47
CA VAL A 101 -10.53 1.14 10.50
C VAL A 101 -9.38 0.16 10.71
N LEU A 102 -9.52 -0.76 11.67
CA LEU A 102 -8.50 -1.77 11.93
C LEU A 102 -8.29 -2.66 10.70
N GLN A 103 -9.37 -3.17 10.08
CA GLN A 103 -9.29 -4.02 8.90
C GLN A 103 -8.50 -3.34 7.77
N TYR A 104 -8.77 -2.06 7.52
CA TYR A 104 -8.10 -1.32 6.46
C TYR A 104 -6.61 -1.07 6.77
N CYS A 105 -6.30 -0.65 8.01
CA CYS A 105 -4.93 -0.47 8.47
C CYS A 105 -4.13 -1.79 8.44
N VAL A 106 -4.73 -2.91 8.86
CA VAL A 106 -4.10 -4.24 8.77
C VAL A 106 -3.82 -4.61 7.32
N SER A 107 -4.81 -4.47 6.44
CA SER A 107 -4.68 -4.81 5.02
C SER A 107 -3.54 -4.03 4.35
N PHE A 108 -3.51 -2.71 4.49
CA PHE A 108 -2.47 -1.87 3.89
C PHE A 108 -1.09 -2.13 4.50
N SER A 109 -1.03 -2.30 5.83
CA SER A 109 0.24 -2.60 6.53
C SER A 109 0.81 -3.94 6.13
N LEU A 110 -0.03 -4.97 6.00
CA LEU A 110 0.38 -6.30 5.56
C LEU A 110 0.96 -6.24 4.14
N ILE A 111 0.25 -5.64 3.20
CA ILE A 111 0.73 -5.49 1.81
C ILE A 111 2.03 -4.70 1.77
N THR A 112 2.15 -3.63 2.57
CA THR A 112 3.36 -2.82 2.67
C THR A 112 4.56 -3.64 3.15
N ARG A 113 4.37 -4.50 4.16
CA ARG A 113 5.45 -5.33 4.73
C ARG A 113 5.82 -6.52 3.85
N LEU A 114 4.91 -6.99 3.00
CA LEU A 114 5.17 -8.05 2.04
C LEU A 114 5.99 -7.55 0.83
N ALA A 115 5.90 -6.26 0.50
CA ALA A 115 6.73 -5.66 -0.52
C ALA A 115 8.21 -5.55 -0.07
N PRO A 116 9.18 -5.62 -1.01
CA PRO A 116 9.01 -5.84 -2.44
C PRO A 116 8.91 -7.33 -2.84
N GLY A 117 8.89 -8.26 -1.87
CA GLY A 117 8.81 -9.70 -2.16
C GLY A 117 7.48 -10.13 -2.78
N TRP A 118 6.39 -9.46 -2.40
CA TRP A 118 5.07 -9.59 -3.02
C TRP A 118 4.45 -8.20 -3.25
N ASN A 119 4.00 -7.94 -4.48
CA ASN A 119 3.59 -6.61 -4.92
C ASN A 119 2.12 -6.60 -5.35
N LYS A 120 1.38 -5.59 -4.89
CA LYS A 120 -0.04 -5.45 -5.23
C LYS A 120 -0.20 -4.97 -6.68
N ALA A 121 -0.89 -5.76 -7.49
CA ALA A 121 -1.30 -5.42 -8.85
C ALA A 121 -2.76 -5.88 -9.07
N GLY A 122 -3.68 -4.93 -9.13
CA GLY A 122 -5.12 -5.21 -9.13
C GLY A 122 -5.52 -6.05 -7.91
N LEU A 123 -6.18 -7.17 -8.13
CA LEU A 123 -6.62 -8.08 -7.06
C LEU A 123 -5.47 -8.96 -6.51
N TYR A 124 -4.36 -9.08 -7.24
CA TYR A 124 -3.28 -10.02 -6.92
C TYR A 124 -2.14 -9.38 -6.12
N LEU A 125 -1.51 -10.19 -5.28
CA LEU A 125 -0.14 -10.00 -4.84
C LEU A 125 0.75 -10.88 -5.71
N ILE A 126 1.66 -10.27 -6.47
CA ILE A 126 2.55 -10.95 -7.42
C ILE A 126 3.93 -11.08 -6.79
N ALA A 127 4.49 -12.28 -6.82
CA ALA A 127 5.81 -12.55 -6.27
C ALA A 127 6.92 -11.91 -7.10
N GLY A 128 7.96 -11.43 -6.42
CA GLY A 128 9.19 -10.93 -7.03
C GLY A 128 9.27 -9.41 -7.09
N LYS A 129 10.44 -8.88 -6.77
CA LYS A 129 10.76 -7.44 -6.81
C LYS A 129 10.77 -6.89 -8.25
N ASP A 130 11.06 -7.75 -9.22
CA ASP A 130 11.22 -7.43 -10.64
C ASP A 130 9.97 -7.85 -11.46
N PHE A 131 8.82 -8.04 -10.82
CA PHE A 131 7.59 -8.58 -11.45
C PHE A 131 7.07 -7.77 -12.66
N LEU A 132 7.50 -6.51 -12.81
CA LEU A 132 7.16 -5.65 -13.95
C LEU A 132 8.07 -5.87 -15.16
N THR A 133 9.28 -6.39 -14.97
CA THR A 133 10.27 -6.61 -16.04
C THR A 133 10.45 -8.08 -16.39
N GLU A 134 10.12 -8.98 -15.45
CA GLU A 134 10.12 -10.41 -15.69
C GLU A 134 9.10 -10.81 -16.78
N SER A 135 9.53 -11.71 -17.66
CA SER A 135 8.67 -12.29 -18.69
C SER A 135 8.24 -13.69 -18.30
N GLY A 136 7.02 -14.07 -18.68
CA GLY A 136 6.50 -15.41 -18.45
C GLY A 136 5.45 -15.49 -17.35
N THR A 137 5.37 -16.65 -16.70
CA THR A 137 4.34 -16.95 -15.70
C THR A 137 4.88 -16.66 -14.31
N LEU A 138 4.22 -15.78 -13.58
CA LEU A 138 4.57 -15.36 -12.23
C LEU A 138 3.63 -15.98 -11.21
N ASN A 139 4.16 -16.33 -10.04
CA ASN A 139 3.36 -16.75 -8.91
C ASN A 139 2.58 -15.56 -8.36
N ALA A 140 1.31 -15.76 -8.08
CA ALA A 140 0.44 -14.74 -7.52
C ALA A 140 -0.46 -15.34 -6.45
N VAL A 141 -0.96 -14.49 -5.55
CA VAL A 141 -2.05 -14.85 -4.64
C VAL A 141 -3.12 -13.78 -4.68
N SER A 142 -4.39 -14.16 -4.68
CA SER A 142 -5.46 -13.22 -4.30
C SER A 142 -5.68 -13.37 -2.81
N MET A 143 -5.83 -12.24 -2.11
CA MET A 143 -5.98 -12.18 -0.67
C MET A 143 -7.11 -11.24 -0.30
N GLU A 144 -8.02 -11.72 0.54
CA GLU A 144 -9.10 -10.94 1.12
C GLU A 144 -9.03 -11.02 2.64
N LEU A 145 -9.29 -9.88 3.31
CA LEU A 145 -9.29 -9.78 4.77
C LEU A 145 -10.66 -9.28 5.22
N SER A 146 -11.22 -9.93 6.24
CA SER A 146 -12.42 -9.48 6.92
C SER A 146 -12.25 -9.55 8.44
N THR A 147 -12.83 -8.58 9.14
CA THR A 147 -12.87 -8.56 10.61
C THR A 147 -14.30 -8.79 11.08
N SER A 148 -14.49 -9.71 12.02
CA SER A 148 -15.78 -10.00 12.63
C SER A 148 -15.58 -10.51 14.05
N GLU A 149 -16.37 -10.04 15.00
CA GLU A 149 -16.45 -10.58 16.37
C GLU A 149 -15.08 -10.80 17.07
N GLY A 150 -14.12 -9.89 16.86
CA GLY A 150 -12.78 -10.00 17.46
C GLY A 150 -11.88 -11.05 16.79
N GLN A 151 -12.24 -11.51 15.60
CA GLN A 151 -11.40 -12.35 14.74
C GLN A 151 -11.09 -11.65 13.42
N LEU A 152 -9.92 -11.95 12.89
CA LEU A 152 -9.49 -11.63 11.54
C LEU A 152 -9.54 -12.91 10.70
N CYS A 153 -10.33 -12.90 9.65
CA CYS A 153 -10.33 -13.93 8.63
C CYS A 153 -9.47 -13.46 7.44
N ILE A 154 -8.56 -14.32 7.00
CA ILE A 154 -7.75 -14.10 5.79
C ILE A 154 -8.06 -15.24 4.83
N SER A 155 -8.58 -14.88 3.67
CA SER A 155 -8.79 -15.79 2.54
C SER A 155 -7.63 -15.64 1.56
N ILE A 156 -7.00 -16.75 1.19
CA ILE A 156 -5.88 -16.78 0.24
C ILE A 156 -6.16 -17.82 -0.84
N VAL A 157 -6.01 -17.42 -2.10
CA VAL A 157 -6.08 -18.32 -3.25
C VAL A 157 -4.79 -18.22 -4.06
N ALA A 158 -4.15 -19.37 -4.27
CA ALA A 158 -2.96 -19.46 -5.12
C ALA A 158 -3.34 -19.29 -6.59
N ASN A 159 -2.58 -18.44 -7.29
CA ASN A 159 -2.79 -18.06 -8.67
C ASN A 159 -1.46 -18.05 -9.44
N THR A 160 -1.57 -18.04 -10.76
CA THR A 160 -0.45 -17.68 -11.64
C THR A 160 -0.92 -16.62 -12.61
N VAL A 161 -0.11 -15.60 -12.84
CA VAL A 161 -0.42 -14.51 -13.78
C VAL A 161 0.65 -14.43 -14.85
N ARG A 162 0.26 -13.98 -16.05
CA ARG A 162 1.20 -13.61 -17.11
C ARG A 162 1.04 -12.13 -17.38
N LEU A 163 2.10 -11.38 -17.12
CA LEU A 163 2.16 -9.96 -17.40
C LEU A 163 3.10 -9.74 -18.59
N PRO A 164 2.73 -8.88 -19.56
CA PRO A 164 3.73 -8.37 -20.49
C PRO A 164 4.75 -7.52 -19.71
N PRO A 165 6.05 -7.61 -20.02
CA PRO A 165 7.04 -6.71 -19.44
C PRO A 165 6.65 -5.25 -19.69
N THR A 166 6.67 -4.44 -18.64
CA THR A 166 6.33 -3.02 -18.70
C THR A 166 7.29 -2.28 -19.60
N LYS A 167 6.75 -1.54 -20.55
CA LYS A 167 7.48 -0.69 -21.49
C LYS A 167 7.26 0.78 -21.17
N LEU A 168 8.06 1.63 -21.79
CA LEU A 168 7.97 3.07 -21.57
C LEU A 168 6.63 3.64 -22.06
N GLU A 169 6.04 3.02 -23.09
CA GLU A 169 4.75 3.40 -23.65
C GLU A 169 3.58 3.13 -22.69
N ASP A 170 3.76 2.28 -21.68
CA ASP A 170 2.70 1.91 -20.72
C ASP A 170 2.47 2.99 -19.64
N PHE A 171 3.34 4.00 -19.55
CA PHE A 171 3.30 5.05 -18.52
C PHE A 171 2.41 6.26 -18.91
N ASP A 172 1.63 6.15 -19.98
CA ASP A 172 0.72 7.19 -20.49
C ASP A 172 1.39 8.56 -20.69
N LEU A 173 2.67 8.52 -21.07
CA LEU A 173 3.48 9.69 -21.36
C LEU A 173 3.15 10.26 -22.75
N PRO A 174 3.07 11.60 -22.91
CA PRO A 174 2.84 12.19 -24.23
C PRO A 174 3.90 11.72 -25.25
N PRO A 175 3.51 11.32 -26.49
CA PRO A 175 4.44 10.78 -27.48
C PRO A 175 5.64 11.69 -27.79
N LEU A 176 5.46 13.02 -27.71
CA LEU A 176 6.54 13.99 -27.90
C LEU A 176 7.58 13.95 -26.75
N VAL A 177 7.13 13.74 -25.51
CA VAL A 177 7.99 13.59 -24.33
C VAL A 177 8.81 12.31 -24.45
N LEU A 178 8.15 11.20 -24.83
CA LEU A 178 8.81 9.91 -25.08
C LEU A 178 9.87 10.00 -26.17
N ARG A 179 9.55 10.61 -27.32
CA ARG A 179 10.52 10.80 -28.41
C ARG A 179 11.74 11.61 -27.97
N ARG A 180 11.52 12.70 -27.21
CA ARG A 180 12.61 13.53 -26.70
C ARG A 180 13.50 12.74 -25.75
N PHE A 181 12.91 11.99 -24.81
CA PHE A 181 13.64 11.14 -23.88
C PHE A 181 14.48 10.08 -24.61
N CYS A 182 13.92 9.40 -25.61
CA CYS A 182 14.65 8.39 -26.38
C CYS A 182 15.76 8.99 -27.28
N SER A 183 15.68 10.28 -27.63
CA SER A 183 16.61 10.92 -28.57
C SER A 183 17.77 11.68 -27.90
N ASP A 184 17.62 12.07 -26.63
CA ASP A 184 18.64 12.81 -25.88
C ASP A 184 19.02 12.03 -24.60
N PRO A 185 20.23 11.44 -24.52
CA PRO A 185 20.70 10.70 -23.35
C PRO A 185 20.77 11.51 -22.06
N ARG A 186 20.71 12.85 -22.13
CA ARG A 186 20.70 13.75 -20.97
C ARG A 186 19.28 14.16 -20.57
N CYS A 187 18.27 13.82 -21.36
CA CYS A 187 16.89 14.09 -21.02
C CYS A 187 16.46 13.19 -19.87
N ALA A 188 16.04 13.80 -18.77
CA ALA A 188 15.34 13.10 -17.70
C ALA A 188 13.83 13.24 -17.91
N LEU A 189 13.07 12.18 -17.63
CA LEU A 189 11.63 12.29 -17.48
C LEU A 189 11.35 12.93 -16.13
N ASP A 190 10.63 14.05 -16.15
CA ASP A 190 10.07 14.65 -14.95
C ASP A 190 8.59 14.28 -14.88
N PRO A 191 8.20 13.34 -14.00
CA PRO A 191 6.80 12.93 -13.85
C PRO A 191 5.87 14.10 -13.52
N SER A 192 6.36 15.14 -12.83
CA SER A 192 5.56 16.32 -12.45
C SER A 192 5.22 17.23 -13.65
N SER A 193 6.02 17.17 -14.72
CA SER A 193 5.88 18.01 -15.90
C SER A 193 4.90 17.49 -16.96
N THR A 194 4.37 16.28 -16.76
CA THR A 194 3.67 15.53 -17.84
C THR A 194 2.18 15.82 -17.95
N GLY A 195 1.64 16.75 -17.15
CA GLY A 195 0.26 17.27 -17.28
C GLY A 195 -0.85 16.25 -16.95
N SER A 196 -0.51 14.97 -16.88
CA SER A 196 -1.29 13.86 -16.34
C SER A 196 -0.51 13.28 -15.18
N ALA A 197 -1.21 12.87 -14.12
CA ALA A 197 -0.57 12.23 -12.97
C ALA A 197 -0.03 10.87 -13.42
N ILE A 198 1.28 10.76 -13.64
CA ILE A 198 1.91 9.44 -13.81
C ILE A 198 1.89 8.76 -12.45
N TRP A 199 0.95 7.83 -12.28
CA TRP A 199 0.77 7.05 -11.05
C TRP A 199 1.74 5.87 -10.99
N CYS A 200 3.04 6.11 -11.05
CA CYS A 200 4.04 5.07 -10.81
C CYS A 200 4.64 5.23 -9.41
N HIS A 201 4.24 4.35 -8.49
CA HIS A 201 4.90 4.26 -7.20
C HIS A 201 6.27 3.60 -7.37
N VAL A 202 7.33 4.40 -7.36
CA VAL A 202 8.69 3.88 -7.21
C VAL A 202 8.79 3.25 -5.82
N LEU A 203 8.89 1.92 -5.78
CA LEU A 203 9.17 1.20 -4.53
C LEU A 203 10.55 1.62 -4.02
N PRO A 204 10.73 1.83 -2.69
CA PRO A 204 12.05 2.07 -2.14
C PRO A 204 13.01 0.94 -2.54
N ARG A 205 14.25 1.32 -2.87
CA ARG A 205 15.37 0.36 -3.05
C ARG A 205 15.95 -0.04 -1.71
#